data_AF-A0A962RAQ4-F1
#
_entry.id   AF-A0A962RAQ4-F1
#
_cell.length_a   1.000
_cell.length_b   1.000
_cell.length_c   1.000
_cell.angle_alpha   90.00
_cell.angle_beta   90.00
_cell.angle_gamma   90.00
#
_symmetry.space_group_name_H-M   'P 1'
#
loop_
_entity.id
_entity.type
_entity.pdbx_description
1 polymer ?
#
loop_
_entity_poly.entity_id
_entity_poly.type
_entity_poly.pdbx_seq_one_letter_code
_entity_poly.pdbx_strand_id
1 'polypeptide(L)'
;MFRPLALFIGLRYTGAKRRNHFISFISATSMIGIALGVTALITVLSVMNGFQTELRDRILSMAAHGTINGVTGGLRDWRFVQDMVSDHPEVV
;
A
#
# COMPACT_ATOMS: atom_id res chain seq x y z
N MET A 1 -11.01 37.23 -3.57
CA MET A 1 -9.63 37.24 -4.12
C MET A 1 -9.17 35.80 -4.31
N PHE A 2 -9.22 35.26 -5.53
CA PHE A 2 -8.84 33.87 -5.81
C PHE A 2 -7.31 33.72 -5.80
N ARG A 3 -6.76 33.26 -4.68
CA ARG A 3 -5.39 32.74 -4.57
C ARG A 3 -5.51 31.22 -4.65
N PRO A 4 -4.97 30.50 -5.66
CA PRO A 4 -3.90 30.85 -6.59
C PRO A 4 -4.41 31.13 -8.01
N LEU A 5 -3.97 32.24 -8.60
CA LEU A 5 -4.26 32.59 -10.01
C LEU A 5 -3.87 31.48 -10.99
N ALA A 6 -2.79 30.74 -10.71
CA ALA A 6 -2.33 29.63 -11.55
C ALA A 6 -3.35 28.48 -11.64
N LEU A 7 -4.01 28.13 -10.53
CA LEU A 7 -5.02 27.06 -10.52
C LEU A 7 -6.29 27.51 -11.24
N PHE A 8 -6.70 28.77 -11.04
CA PHE A 8 -7.86 29.34 -11.73
C PHE A 8 -7.66 29.44 -13.25
N ILE A 9 -6.46 29.88 -13.68
CA ILE A 9 -6.10 29.95 -15.10
C ILE A 9 -5.98 28.53 -15.68
N GLY A 10 -5.32 27.61 -14.97
CA GLY A 10 -5.17 26.21 -15.39
C GLY A 10 -6.51 25.52 -15.60
N LEU A 11 -7.39 25.54 -14.59
CA LEU A 11 -8.71 24.91 -14.67
C LEU A 11 -9.58 25.51 -15.78
N ARG A 12 -9.54 26.84 -15.95
CA ARG A 12 -10.24 27.52 -17.04
C ARG A 12 -9.70 27.11 -18.40
N TYR A 13 -8.39 26.90 -18.54
CA TYR A 13 -7.77 26.49 -19.81
C TYR A 13 -8.01 25.02 -20.14
N THR A 14 -8.05 24.15 -19.13
CA THR A 14 -8.42 22.73 -19.27
C THR A 14 -9.89 22.58 -19.70
N GLY A 15 -10.79 23.43 -19.20
CA GLY A 15 -12.21 23.41 -19.55
C GLY A 15 -12.63 24.35 -20.69
N ALA A 16 -11.73 25.21 -21.19
CA ALA A 16 -12.06 26.17 -22.23
C ALA A 16 -12.23 25.46 -23.58
N LYS A 17 -13.50 25.21 -23.93
CA LYS A 17 -14.00 24.88 -25.27
C LYS A 17 -13.32 25.75 -26.33
N ARG A 18 -12.18 25.30 -26.87
CA ARG A 18 -11.65 25.87 -28.10
C ARG A 18 -12.64 25.53 -29.20
N ARG A 19 -12.98 26.55 -29.99
CA ARG A 19 -13.99 26.64 -31.06
C ARG A 19 -13.97 25.54 -32.14
N ASN A 20 -13.09 24.53 -32.04
CA ASN A 20 -13.02 23.35 -32.89
C ASN A 20 -13.41 22.08 -32.11
N HIS A 21 -14.59 21.51 -32.43
CA HIS A 21 -15.09 20.25 -31.87
C HIS A 21 -14.08 19.08 -31.96
N PHE A 22 -13.30 19.00 -33.04
CA PHE A 22 -12.29 17.95 -33.24
C PHE A 22 -11.20 17.94 -32.16
N ILE A 23 -10.70 19.11 -31.76
CA ILE A 23 -9.65 19.20 -30.74
C ILE A 23 -10.22 18.83 -29.37
N SER A 24 -11.44 19.29 -29.07
CA SER A 24 -12.12 18.95 -27.82
C SER A 24 -12.38 17.44 -27.68
N PHE A 25 -12.70 16.74 -28.78
CA PHE A 25 -12.92 15.30 -28.78
C PHE A 25 -11.64 14.53 -28.46
N ILE A 26 -10.52 14.87 -29.11
CA ILE A 26 -9.22 14.22 -28.87
C ILE A 26 -8.81 14.44 -27.41
N SER A 27 -8.88 15.67 -26.91
CA SER A 27 -8.50 15.98 -25.53
C SER A 27 -9.35 15.22 -24.50
N ALA A 28 -10.66 15.08 -24.72
CA ALA A 28 -11.54 14.33 -23.84
C ALA A 28 -11.20 12.83 -23.82
N THR A 29 -11.04 12.22 -25.00
CA THR A 29 -10.69 10.80 -25.12
C THR A 29 -9.32 10.49 -24.53
N SER A 30 -8.32 11.35 -24.76
CA SER A 30 -6.99 11.22 -24.13
C SER A 30 -7.06 11.32 -22.60
N MET A 31 -7.84 12.27 -22.07
CA MET A 31 -8.00 12.43 -20.62
C MET A 31 -8.64 11.19 -19.99
N ILE A 32 -9.67 10.63 -20.62
CA ILE A 32 -10.32 9.38 -20.17
C ILE A 32 -9.32 8.21 -20.24
N GLY A 33 -8.55 8.09 -21.32
CA GLY A 33 -7.55 7.02 -21.46
C GLY A 33 -6.48 7.07 -20.37
N ILE A 34 -5.96 8.26 -20.07
CA ILE A 34 -4.97 8.44 -19.00
C ILE A 34 -5.60 8.11 -17.64
N ALA A 35 -6.81 8.59 -17.36
CA ALA A 35 -7.50 8.31 -16.10
C ALA A 35 -7.72 6.80 -15.89
N LEU A 36 -8.19 6.10 -16.92
CA LEU A 36 -8.37 4.64 -16.87
C LEU A 36 -7.05 3.90 -16.68
N GLY A 37 -6.00 4.28 -17.42
CA GLY A 37 -4.68 3.67 -17.30
C GLY A 37 -4.07 3.83 -15.91
N VAL A 38 -4.13 5.04 -15.36
CA VAL A 38 -3.64 5.34 -14.00
C VAL A 38 -4.46 4.58 -12.95
N THR A 39 -5.79 4.53 -13.11
CA THR A 39 -6.66 3.81 -12.17
C THR A 39 -6.34 2.31 -12.15
N ALA A 40 -6.16 1.70 -13.32
CA ALA A 40 -5.77 0.30 -13.44
C ALA A 40 -4.41 0.03 -12.78
N LEU A 41 -3.41 0.88 -13.05
CA LEU A 41 -2.08 0.75 -12.46
C LEU A 41 -2.12 0.84 -10.93
N ILE A 42 -2.83 1.83 -10.39
CA ILE A 42 -3.01 2.00 -8.94
C ILE A 42 -3.69 0.78 -8.33
N THR A 43 -4.72 0.24 -9.01
CA THR A 43 -5.47 -0.92 -8.51
C THR A 43 -4.56 -2.15 -8.40
N VAL A 44 -3.79 -2.45 -9.45
CA VAL A 44 -2.86 -3.59 -9.45
C VAL A 44 -1.82 -3.44 -8.35
N LEU A 45 -1.21 -2.26 -8.24
CA LEU A 45 -0.24 -1.97 -7.17
C LEU A 45 -0.89 -2.13 -5.78
N SER A 46 -2.11 -1.62 -5.60
CA SER A 46 -2.84 -1.74 -4.35
C SER A 46 -3.12 -3.19 -3.96
N VAL A 47 -3.52 -4.02 -4.93
CA VAL A 47 -3.75 -5.45 -4.72
C VAL A 47 -2.45 -6.15 -4.34
N MET A 48 -1.36 -5.89 -5.07
CA MET A 48 -0.06 -6.49 -4.77
C MET A 48 0.46 -6.08 -3.40
N ASN A 49 0.33 -4.81 -3.03
CA ASN A 49 0.75 -4.31 -1.71
C ASN A 49 -0.05 -4.97 -0.58
N GLY A 50 -1.38 -5.05 -0.70
CA GLY A 50 -2.21 -5.72 0.31
C GLY A 50 -1.91 -7.22 0.40
N PHE A 51 -1.72 -7.88 -0.73
CA PHE A 51 -1.40 -9.30 -0.79
C PHE A 51 -0.01 -9.61 -0.22
N GLN A 52 0.98 -8.75 -0.46
CA GLN A 52 2.31 -8.89 0.13
C GLN A 52 2.27 -8.85 1.65
N THR A 53 1.49 -7.95 2.25
CA THR A 53 1.28 -7.89 3.69
C THR A 53 0.62 -9.18 4.20
N GLU A 54 -0.47 -9.62 3.56
CA GLU A 54 -1.19 -10.83 3.97
C GLU A 54 -0.31 -12.09 3.89
N LEU A 55 0.47 -12.23 2.81
CA LEU A 55 1.41 -13.35 2.68
C LEU A 55 2.53 -13.27 3.71
N ARG A 56 3.10 -12.08 3.92
CA ARG A 56 4.13 -11.87 4.95
C ARG A 56 3.59 -12.23 6.32
N ASP A 57 2.40 -11.78 6.67
CA ASP A 57 1.76 -12.04 7.96
C ASP A 57 1.43 -13.53 8.11
N ARG A 58 0.94 -14.21 7.07
CA ARG A 58 0.71 -15.66 7.12
C ARG A 58 1.99 -16.47 7.28
N ILE A 59 3.06 -16.08 6.61
CA ILE A 59 4.37 -16.75 6.71
C ILE A 59 4.99 -16.50 8.09
N LEU A 60 4.97 -15.26 8.57
CA LEU A 60 5.49 -14.90 9.90
C LEU A 60 4.62 -15.43 11.04
N SER A 61 3.30 -15.50 10.85
CA SER A 61 2.38 -16.10 11.83
C SER A 61 2.55 -17.61 11.93
N MET A 62 2.97 -18.29 10.85
CA MET A 62 3.38 -19.70 10.92
C MET A 62 4.79 -19.86 11.49
N ALA A 63 5.67 -18.88 11.31
CA ALA A 63 7.02 -18.84 11.87
C ALA A 63 7.01 -18.15 13.25
N ALA A 64 6.48 -18.85 14.26
CA ALA A 64 6.61 -18.59 15.71
C ALA A 64 6.77 -17.11 16.15
N HIS A 65 5.74 -16.56 16.79
CA HIS A 65 5.70 -15.18 17.32
C HIS A 65 6.84 -14.82 18.30
N GLY A 66 7.67 -15.78 18.72
CA GLY A 66 9.01 -15.56 19.25
C GLY A 66 9.85 -16.84 19.15
N THR A 67 11.11 -16.73 18.68
CA THR A 67 12.05 -17.86 18.70
C THR A 67 13.09 -17.62 19.79
N ILE A 68 13.00 -18.38 20.89
CA ILE A 68 13.99 -18.37 21.98
C ILE A 68 15.15 -19.28 21.56
N ASN A 69 16.31 -18.68 21.26
CA ASN A 69 17.53 -19.40 20.88
C ASN A 69 18.53 -19.39 22.03
N GLY A 70 19.12 -20.55 22.34
CA GLY A 70 20.21 -20.67 23.29
C GLY A 70 21.50 -20.08 22.72
N VAL A 71 22.20 -19.25 23.50
CA VAL A 71 23.40 -18.49 23.08
C VAL A 71 24.55 -19.38 22.56
N THR A 72 24.58 -20.68 22.90
CA THR A 72 25.68 -21.60 22.56
C THR A 72 25.22 -22.93 21.94
N GLY A 73 24.02 -22.94 21.33
CA GLY A 73 23.38 -24.16 20.82
C GLY A 73 22.22 -24.60 21.71
N GLY A 74 21.45 -25.58 21.20
CA GLY A 74 20.08 -25.93 21.63
C GLY A 74 19.78 -25.85 23.13
N LEU A 75 18.57 -25.38 23.47
CA LEU A 75 18.11 -25.21 24.85
C LEU A 75 18.23 -26.53 25.62
N ARG A 76 19.21 -26.59 26.53
CA ARG A 76 19.46 -27.76 27.39
C ARG A 76 18.28 -28.03 28.35
N ASP A 77 17.55 -26.98 28.74
CA ASP A 77 16.45 -27.04 29.71
C ASP A 77 15.19 -26.31 29.20
N TRP A 78 14.69 -26.72 28.04
CA TRP A 78 13.51 -26.09 27.40
C TRP A 78 12.26 -26.04 28.31
N ARG A 79 12.11 -27.00 29.23
CA ARG A 79 10.97 -27.07 30.17
C ARG A 79 11.02 -25.98 31.24
N PHE A 80 12.20 -25.71 31.78
CA PHE A 80 12.39 -24.66 32.80
C PHE A 80 12.15 -23.27 32.19
N VAL A 81 12.59 -23.07 30.96
CA VAL A 81 12.35 -21.83 30.22
C VAL A 81 10.86 -21.67 29.86
N GLN A 82 10.17 -22.76 29.54
CA GLN A 82 8.73 -22.74 29.29
C GLN A 82 7.95 -22.29 30.54
N ASP A 83 8.23 -22.85 31.71
CA ASP A 83 7.56 -22.48 32.95
C ASP A 83 7.80 -21.02 33.33
N MET A 84 9.00 -20.49 33.07
CA MET A 84 9.35 -19.08 33.31
C MET A 84 8.64 -18.12 32.34
N VAL A 85 8.43 -18.53 31.09
CA VAL A 85 7.77 -17.69 30.07
C VAL A 85 6.24 -17.74 30.20
N SER A 86 5.67 -18.87 30.61
CA SER A 86 4.22 -18.99 30.87
C SER A 86 3.72 -18.15 32.04
N ASP A 87 4.60 -17.70 32.93
CA ASP A 87 4.24 -16.81 34.06
C ASP A 87 4.14 -15.33 33.63
N HIS A 88 4.54 -14.99 32.39
CA HIS A 88 4.49 -13.64 31.85
C HIS A 88 3.35 -13.48 30.82
N PRO A 89 2.28 -12.73 31.13
CA PRO A 89 1.07 -12.63 30.30
C PRO A 89 1.24 -11.85 28.98
N GLU A 90 2.44 -11.32 28.71
CA GLU A 90 2.74 -10.55 27.49
C GLU A 90 3.37 -11.40 26.37
N VAL A 91 3.66 -12.69 26.62
CA VAL A 91 4.28 -13.59 25.65
C VAL A 91 3.31 -14.74 25.32
N VAL A 92 2.77 -14.74 24.10
CA VAL A 92 1.86 -15.77 23.55
C VAL A 92 2.54 -16.51 22.41
#